data_AF-A0A1G7AQD8-F1
#
_entry.id   AF-A0A1G7AQD8-F1
#
_cell.length_a   1.000
_cell.length_b   1.000
_cell.length_c   1.000
_cell.angle_alpha   90.00
_cell.angle_beta   90.00
_cell.angle_gamma   90.00
#
_symmetry.space_group_name_H-M   'P 1'
#
loop_
_entity.id
_entity.type
_entity.pdbx_description
1 polymer ?
#
loop_
_entity_poly.entity_id
_entity_poly.type
_entity_poly.pdbx_seq_one_letter_code
_entity_poly.pdbx_strand_id
1 'polypeptide(L)'
;MGVLDRLVLSDTAWERMAPLIIGRPDQKGSTGRDNRMFVEGVLWIVRTGAPWRDLPEVFGEWNSVFRRFSRWSDKGVWRRIFDAMS
;
A
#
# COMPACT_ATOMS: atom_id res chain seq x y z
N MET A 1 7.03 18.00 -13.49
CA MET A 1 6.09 17.10 -12.80
C MET A 1 5.38 16.29 -13.86
N GLY A 2 5.91 15.12 -14.19
CA GLY A 2 5.38 14.28 -15.26
C GLY A 2 4.10 13.59 -14.82
N VAL A 3 3.24 13.18 -15.76
CA VAL A 3 2.01 12.42 -15.46
C VAL A 3 2.31 11.16 -14.62
N LEU A 4 3.50 10.57 -14.79
CA LEU A 4 3.97 9.41 -14.01
C LEU A 4 4.26 9.72 -12.53
N ASP A 5 4.63 10.97 -12.17
CA ASP A 5 4.89 11.37 -10.77
C ASP A 5 3.62 11.27 -9.90
N ARG A 6 2.43 11.36 -10.51
CA ARG A 6 1.15 11.17 -9.80
C ARG A 6 0.72 9.71 -9.70
N LEU A 7 1.26 8.86 -10.58
CA LEU A 7 0.83 7.48 -10.76
C LEU A 7 1.70 6.47 -10.02
N VAL A 8 2.92 6.86 -9.63
CA VAL A 8 3.85 6.03 -8.86
C VAL A 8 4.15 6.70 -7.53
N LEU A 9 4.25 5.93 -6.46
CA LEU A 9 4.63 6.46 -5.15
C LEU A 9 6.08 6.92 -5.20
N SER A 10 6.32 8.22 -4.97
CA SER A 10 7.67 8.77 -4.92
C SER A 10 8.45 8.20 -3.74
N ASP A 11 9.78 8.13 -3.86
CA ASP A 11 10.65 7.66 -2.78
C ASP A 11 10.48 8.49 -1.52
N THR A 12 10.39 9.82 -1.65
CA THR A 12 10.15 10.73 -0.52
C THR A 12 8.82 10.47 0.19
N ALA A 13 7.74 10.21 -0.56
CA ALA A 13 6.47 9.85 0.04
C ALA A 13 6.56 8.48 0.74
N TRP A 14 7.23 7.52 0.10
CA TRP A 14 7.44 6.20 0.68
C TRP A 14 8.25 6.26 1.98
N GLU A 15 9.34 7.03 2.04
CA GLU A 15 10.17 7.21 3.24
C GLU A 15 9.38 7.75 4.43
N ARG A 16 8.39 8.62 4.20
CA ARG A 16 7.48 9.10 5.25
C ARG A 16 6.48 8.03 5.71
N MET A 17 6.00 7.20 4.78
CA MET A 17 4.99 6.17 5.07
C MET A 17 5.59 4.90 5.69
N ALA A 18 6.76 4.47 5.25
CA ALA A 18 7.38 3.19 5.59
C ALA A 18 7.57 2.94 7.10
N PRO A 19 7.87 3.95 7.95
CA PRO A 19 7.93 3.75 9.40
C PRO A 19 6.56 3.43 10.03
N LEU A 20 5.46 3.84 9.42
CA LEU A 20 4.10 3.78 9.99
C LEU A 20 3.36 2.47 9.72
N ILE A 21 3.90 1.63 8.82
CA ILE A 21 3.26 0.39 8.39
C ILE A 21 3.55 -0.79 9.32
N ILE A 22 2.73 -1.83 9.22
CA ILE A 22 2.91 -3.12 9.89
C ILE A 22 3.38 -4.20 8.92
N GLY A 23 4.07 -5.23 9.44
CA GLY A 23 4.69 -6.26 8.62
C GLY A 23 5.97 -5.75 7.95
N ARG A 24 6.73 -4.90 8.64
CA ARG A 24 8.06 -4.48 8.19
C ARG A 24 9.06 -5.64 8.36
N PRO A 25 10.13 -5.73 7.57
CA PRO A 25 11.12 -6.82 7.68
C PRO A 25 11.75 -6.95 9.07
N ASP A 26 11.85 -5.85 9.82
CA ASP A 26 12.36 -5.78 11.19
C ASP A 26 11.36 -6.24 12.26
N GLN A 27 10.10 -6.52 11.90
CA GLN A 27 9.07 -6.94 12.84
C GLN A 27 8.93 -8.47 12.92
N LYS A 28 8.92 -8.99 14.15
CA LYS A 28 8.70 -10.42 14.42
C LYS A 28 7.34 -10.86 13.87
N GLY A 29 7.33 -11.95 13.09
CA GLY A 29 6.12 -12.46 12.44
C GLY A 29 5.75 -11.77 11.12
N SER A 30 6.64 -10.94 10.56
CA SER A 30 6.44 -10.35 9.25
C SER A 30 6.55 -11.38 8.13
N THR A 31 5.45 -11.56 7.40
CA THR A 31 5.38 -12.36 6.16
C THR A 31 5.09 -11.47 4.95
N GLY A 32 5.10 -10.15 5.13
CA GLY A 32 4.78 -9.18 4.09
C GLY A 32 5.83 -9.21 2.99
N ARG A 33 5.52 -9.87 1.87
CA ARG A 33 6.23 -9.60 0.61
C ARG A 33 6.04 -8.12 0.26
N ASP A 34 7.13 -7.50 -0.17
CA ASP A 34 7.30 -6.11 -0.59
C ASP A 34 6.15 -5.16 -0.20
N ASN A 35 6.32 -4.47 0.92
CA ASN A 35 5.31 -3.54 1.43
C ASN A 35 5.06 -2.36 0.48
N ARG A 36 6.08 -1.96 -0.28
CA ARG A 36 5.94 -0.86 -1.22
C ARG A 36 5.06 -1.29 -2.38
N MET A 37 5.34 -2.46 -2.96
CA MET A 37 4.51 -3.02 -4.03
C MET A 37 3.05 -3.23 -3.58
N PHE A 38 2.84 -3.68 -2.34
CA PHE A 38 1.50 -3.77 -1.78
C PHE A 38 0.78 -2.39 -1.72
N VAL A 39 1.46 -1.36 -1.20
CA VAL A 39 0.89 -0.01 -1.12
C VAL A 39 0.63 0.55 -2.52
N GLU A 40 1.51 0.30 -3.48
CA GLU A 40 1.30 0.67 -4.89
C GLU A 40 0.04 0.03 -5.47
N GLY A 41 -0.20 -1.26 -5.21
CA GLY A 41 -1.42 -1.94 -5.63
C GLY A 41 -2.69 -1.33 -5.03
N VAL A 42 -2.65 -0.93 -3.76
CA VAL A 42 -3.77 -0.23 -3.11
C VAL A 42 -3.97 1.14 -3.73
N LEU A 43 -2.90 1.90 -3.97
CA LEU A 43 -2.98 3.22 -4.61
C LEU A 43 -3.50 3.11 -6.04
N TRP A 44 -3.15 2.06 -6.78
CA TRP A 44 -3.71 1.80 -8.10
C TRP A 44 -5.24 1.66 -8.04
N ILE A 45 -5.77 0.84 -7.12
CA ILE A 45 -7.23 0.69 -6.93
C ILE A 45 -7.89 2.03 -6.58
N VAL A 46 -7.28 2.82 -5.68
CA VAL A 46 -7.82 4.13 -5.29
C VAL A 46 -7.81 5.13 -6.45
N ARG A 47 -6.77 5.11 -7.30
CA ARG A 47 -6.64 6.00 -8.47
C ARG A 47 -7.62 5.62 -9.59
N THR A 48 -7.82 4.32 -9.83
CA THR A 48 -8.64 3.85 -10.96
C THR A 48 -10.11 3.64 -10.59
N GLY A 49 -10.41 3.41 -9.31
CA GLY A 49 -11.74 2.98 -8.86
C GLY A 49 -12.12 1.57 -9.34
N ALA A 50 -11.17 0.80 -9.87
CA ALA A 50 -11.43 -0.53 -10.39
C ALA A 50 -11.85 -1.50 -9.27
N PRO A 51 -12.69 -2.50 -9.57
CA PRO A 51 -12.96 -3.59 -8.65
C PRO A 51 -11.67 -4.30 -8.23
N TRP A 52 -11.60 -4.77 -6.98
CA TRP A 52 -10.43 -5.52 -6.49
C TRP A 52 -10.04 -6.71 -7.36
N ARG A 53 -11.01 -7.40 -7.97
CA ARG A 53 -10.76 -8.57 -8.83
C ARG A 53 -9.98 -8.24 -10.10
N ASP A 54 -9.96 -6.97 -10.48
CA ASP A 54 -9.26 -6.47 -11.66
C ASP A 54 -7.86 -5.92 -11.32
N LEU A 55 -7.39 -6.12 -10.07
CA LEU A 55 -6.05 -5.74 -9.66
C LEU A 55 -5.01 -6.46 -10.55
N PRO A 56 -4.08 -5.73 -11.18
CA PRO A 56 -3.01 -6.35 -11.96
C PRO A 56 -2.16 -7.31 -11.13
N GLU A 57 -1.85 -8.48 -11.69
CA GLU A 57 -1.09 -9.56 -11.02
C GLU A 57 0.30 -9.13 -10.54
N VAL A 58 0.89 -8.08 -11.15
CA VAL A 58 2.17 -7.49 -10.72
C VAL A 58 2.12 -6.98 -9.27
N PHE A 59 0.95 -6.60 -8.77
CA PHE A 59 0.75 -6.20 -7.37
C PHE A 59 0.44 -7.39 -6.43
N GLY A 60 0.34 -8.59 -7.00
CA GLY A 60 0.02 -9.84 -6.32
C GLY A 60 -1.45 -10.23 -6.41
N GLU A 61 -1.76 -11.41 -5.88
CA GLU A 61 -3.11 -11.99 -5.90
C GLU A 61 -4.14 -11.07 -5.22
N TRP A 62 -5.18 -10.68 -5.97
CA TRP A 62 -6.17 -9.70 -5.51
C TRP A 62 -6.76 -10.00 -4.14
N ASN A 63 -7.07 -11.28 -3.85
CA ASN A 63 -7.68 -11.67 -2.57
C ASN A 63 -6.69 -11.56 -1.41
N SER A 64 -5.40 -11.78 -1.67
CA SER A 64 -4.35 -11.60 -0.66
C SER A 64 -4.11 -10.11 -0.38
N VAL A 65 -4.10 -9.28 -1.43
CA VAL A 65 -3.98 -7.83 -1.31
C VAL A 65 -5.19 -7.25 -0.57
N PHE A 66 -6.41 -7.61 -0.95
CA PHE A 66 -7.63 -7.16 -0.29
C PHE A 66 -7.67 -7.55 1.20
N ARG A 67 -7.37 -8.81 1.54
CA ARG A 67 -7.32 -9.25 2.94
C ARG A 67 -6.29 -8.48 3.76
N ARG A 68 -5.14 -8.16 3.15
CA ARG A 68 -4.11 -7.33 3.79
C ARG A 68 -4.56 -5.88 3.96
N PHE A 69 -5.20 -5.30 2.94
CA PHE A 69 -5.81 -3.97 3.00
C PHE A 69 -6.81 -3.88 4.14
N SER A 70 -7.75 -4.82 4.24
CA SER A 70 -8.75 -4.89 5.31
C SER A 70 -8.08 -4.96 6.69
N ARG A 71 -7.07 -5.83 6.85
CA ARG A 71 -6.31 -5.94 8.11
C ARG A 71 -5.63 -4.63 8.48
N TRP A 72 -5.05 -3.91 7.52
CA TRP A 72 -4.43 -2.59 7.75
C TRP A 72 -5.46 -1.54 8.14
N SER A 73 -6.66 -1.58 7.54
CA SER A 73 -7.79 -0.73 7.92
C SER A 73 -8.22 -0.98 9.36
N ASP A 74 -8.43 -2.24 9.75
CA ASP A 74 -8.84 -2.64 11.10
C ASP A 74 -7.80 -2.25 12.16
N LYS A 75 -6.51 -2.24 11.79
CA LYS A 75 -5.40 -1.82 12.66
C LYS A 75 -5.12 -0.31 12.62
N GLY A 76 -5.90 0.47 11.87
CA GLY A 76 -5.74 1.92 11.76
C GLY A 76 -4.46 2.38 11.04
N VAL A 77 -3.81 1.50 10.27
CA VAL A 77 -2.56 1.81 9.58
C VAL A 77 -2.77 2.91 8.53
N TRP A 78 -3.84 2.79 7.73
CA TRP A 78 -4.18 3.80 6.72
C TRP A 78 -4.49 5.17 7.33
N ARG A 79 -5.12 5.21 8.51
CA ARG A 79 -5.36 6.47 9.24
C ARG A 79 -4.04 7.14 9.58
N ARG A 80 -3.10 6.42 10.20
CA ARG A 80 -1.77 6.96 10.58
C ARG A 80 -1.00 7.48 9.37
N ILE A 81 -1.06 6.75 8.26
CA ILE A 81 -0.46 7.17 7.00
C ILE A 81 -1.09 8.49 6.51
N PHE A 82 -2.42 8.58 6.52
CA PHE A 82 -3.14 9.78 6.08
C PHE A 82 -2.76 10.99 6.95
N ASP A 83 -2.82 10.85 8.27
CA ASP A 83 -2.49 11.91 9.22
C ASP A 83 -1.03 12.40 9.09
N ALA A 84 -0.12 11.51 8.69
CA ALA A 84 1.28 11.85 8.48
C ALA A 84 1.57 12.49 7.11
N MET A 85 0.64 12.43 6.17
CA MET A 85 0.77 12.94 4.81
C MET A 85 -0.05 14.21 4.55
N SER A 86 -1.01 14.51 5.42
CA SER A 86 -1.78 15.76 5.47
C SER A 86 -0.96 16.99 5.86
#